data_AF-A0A5S9XHZ2-F1
#
_entry.id   AF-A0A5S9XHZ2-F1
#
_cell.length_a   1.000
_cell.length_b   1.000
_cell.length_c   1.000
_cell.angle_alpha   90.00
_cell.angle_beta   90.00
_cell.angle_gamma   90.00
#
_symmetry.space_group_name_H-M   'P 1'
#
loop_
_entity.id
_entity.type
_entity.pdbx_description
1 polymer ?
#
loop_
_entity_poly.entity_id
_entity_poly.type
_entity_poly.pdbx_seq_one_letter_code
_entity_poly.pdbx_strand_id
1 'polypeptide(L)'
;MRVPRGCAAFGIVDGKIYVIGGYNKADSLDNWVEVFDLEKQTWESFSGLCNEELSKITLKSVVMNKKIYIMDRGNGIVFDPKKGVWERDFLLDRDWVVGSCVIDNMLYTFGFDGVKRVYRVRVYDPSVRVWSFVKGIEDIPKMDGTLGSRMANHGGKLVILLNLDKSGRTELWCIKVALERRGQQGEIWGKILWSNLVLTLENSSTIVECFDITI
;
A
#
# COMPACT_ATOMS: atom_id res chain seq x y z
N MET A 1 22.25 -3.83 -4.79
CA MET A 1 21.70 -5.19 -4.60
C MET A 1 22.66 -6.14 -5.26
N ARG A 2 22.93 -7.30 -4.65
CA ARG A 2 23.89 -8.30 -5.13
C ARG A 2 23.25 -9.29 -6.12
N VAL A 3 21.94 -9.52 -6.03
CA VAL A 3 21.19 -10.39 -6.94
C VAL A 3 20.15 -9.59 -7.73
N PRO A 4 20.21 -9.55 -9.08
CA PRO A 4 19.16 -8.95 -9.90
C PRO A 4 17.82 -9.68 -9.70
N ARG A 5 16.76 -8.92 -9.44
CA ARG A 5 15.40 -9.43 -9.23
C ARG A 5 14.35 -8.43 -9.69
N GLY A 6 13.19 -8.94 -10.10
CA GLY A 6 12.00 -8.14 -10.42
C GLY A 6 10.85 -8.43 -9.45
N CYS A 7 9.91 -7.49 -9.31
CA CYS A 7 8.72 -7.66 -8.47
C CYS A 7 9.02 -8.03 -7.01
N ALA A 8 10.09 -7.47 -6.44
CA ALA A 8 10.44 -7.66 -5.03
C ALA A 8 9.67 -6.69 -4.13
N ALA A 9 9.35 -7.15 -2.93
CA ALA A 9 8.97 -6.25 -1.84
C ALA A 9 10.18 -5.43 -1.41
N PHE A 10 9.92 -4.22 -0.91
CA PHE A 10 10.93 -3.44 -0.21
C PHE A 10 10.34 -2.60 0.92
N GLY A 11 11.20 -2.23 1.87
CA GLY A 11 10.85 -1.34 2.96
C GLY A 11 12.09 -0.75 3.62
N ILE A 12 11.99 0.51 4.07
CA ILE A 12 13.04 1.17 4.83
C ILE A 12 12.66 1.08 6.32
N VAL A 13 13.50 0.42 7.11
CA VAL A 13 13.30 0.24 8.55
C VAL A 13 14.62 0.51 9.27
N ASP A 14 14.60 1.38 10.28
CA ASP A 14 15.75 1.70 11.13
C ASP A 14 17.07 1.94 10.36
N GLY A 15 17.00 2.77 9.31
CA GLY A 15 18.17 3.15 8.51
C GLY A 15 18.64 2.08 7.51
N LYS A 16 17.86 1.02 7.29
CA LYS A 16 18.20 -0.05 6.35
C LYS A 16 17.13 -0.26 5.31
N ILE A 17 17.55 -0.47 4.06
CA ILE A 17 16.66 -0.87 2.97
C ILE A 17 16.62 -2.38 2.92
N TYR A 18 15.46 -2.96 3.17
CA TYR A 18 15.21 -4.39 3.00
C TYR A 18 14.61 -4.62 1.62
N VAL A 19 15.13 -5.61 0.91
CA VAL A 19 14.61 -6.08 -0.38
C VAL A 19 14.30 -7.56 -0.24
N ILE A 20 13.05 -7.93 -0.47
CA ILE A 20 12.50 -9.23 -0.09
C ILE A 20 11.88 -9.91 -1.32
N GLY A 21 12.27 -11.17 -1.54
CA GLY A 21 11.70 -12.01 -2.59
C GLY A 21 11.93 -11.49 -3.99
N GLY A 22 10.93 -11.63 -4.84
CA GLY A 22 11.00 -11.27 -6.26
C GLY A 22 11.50 -12.42 -7.15
N TYR A 23 11.30 -12.24 -8.45
CA TYR A 23 11.72 -13.20 -9.46
C TYR A 23 13.22 -13.07 -9.71
N ASN A 24 13.98 -14.12 -9.36
CA ASN A 24 15.38 -14.31 -9.73
C ASN A 24 15.51 -15.47 -10.75
N LYS A 25 16.53 -15.43 -11.61
CA LYS A 25 16.78 -16.50 -12.60
C LYS A 25 17.33 -17.79 -11.99
N ALA A 26 17.92 -17.69 -10.80
CA ALA A 26 18.45 -18.81 -10.05
C ALA A 26 17.49 -19.05 -8.89
N ASP A 27 16.72 -20.13 -8.93
CA ASP A 27 15.65 -20.49 -7.97
C ASP A 27 16.13 -20.73 -6.52
N SER A 28 17.27 -20.17 -6.10
CA SER A 28 17.78 -20.33 -4.74
C SER A 28 17.13 -19.32 -3.77
N LEU A 29 16.75 -19.84 -2.60
CA LEU A 29 16.22 -19.08 -1.47
C LEU A 29 17.34 -18.42 -0.64
N ASP A 30 18.61 -18.77 -0.89
CA ASP A 30 19.77 -18.37 -0.07
C ASP A 30 20.05 -16.85 -0.05
N ASN A 31 19.41 -16.08 -0.93
CA ASN A 31 19.48 -14.61 -0.96
C ASN A 31 18.08 -13.99 -1.04
N TRP A 32 17.08 -14.62 -0.43
CA TRP A 32 15.69 -14.16 -0.50
C TRP A 32 15.53 -12.75 0.05
N VAL A 33 16.26 -12.41 1.11
CA VAL A 33 16.28 -11.05 1.68
C VAL A 33 17.68 -10.45 1.61
N GLU A 34 17.78 -9.28 1.00
CA GLU A 34 18.98 -8.46 0.98
C GLU A 34 18.75 -7.16 1.72
N VAL A 35 19.74 -6.76 2.51
CA VAL A 35 19.66 -5.57 3.36
C VAL A 35 20.78 -4.63 2.97
N PHE A 36 20.43 -3.38 2.64
CA PHE A 36 21.39 -2.31 2.46
C PHE A 36 21.40 -1.43 3.69
N ASP A 37 22.56 -1.35 4.33
CA ASP A 37 22.80 -0.47 5.46
C ASP A 37 23.13 0.94 4.92
N LEU A 38 22.29 1.95 5.20
CA LEU A 38 22.48 3.31 4.65
C LEU A 38 23.71 4.01 5.26
N GLU A 39 24.10 3.67 6.49
CA GLU A 39 25.27 4.25 7.15
C GLU A 39 26.56 3.65 6.60
N LYS A 40 26.62 2.32 6.51
CA LYS A 40 27.81 1.61 6.03
C LYS A 40 27.92 1.59 4.51
N GLN A 41 26.83 1.86 3.80
CA GLN A 41 26.70 1.74 2.35
C GLN A 41 27.05 0.33 1.84
N THR A 42 26.73 -0.70 2.63
CA THR A 42 27.03 -2.10 2.30
C THR A 42 25.75 -2.91 2.17
N TRP A 43 25.77 -3.86 1.22
CA TRP A 43 24.76 -4.90 1.12
C TRP A 43 25.15 -6.09 1.98
N GLU A 44 24.19 -6.70 2.68
CA GLU A 44 24.33 -7.92 3.46
C GLU A 44 23.17 -8.87 3.12
N SER A 45 23.44 -10.18 3.07
CA SER A 45 22.36 -11.18 2.95
C SER A 45 21.75 -11.41 4.33
N PHE A 46 20.42 -11.49 4.40
CA PHE A 46 19.71 -11.78 5.65
C PHE A 46 19.31 -13.25 5.69
N SER A 47 19.74 -13.95 6.74
CA SER A 47 19.59 -15.40 6.89
C SER A 47 18.26 -15.86 7.49
N GLY A 48 17.36 -14.93 7.85
CA GLY A 48 16.05 -15.29 8.41
C GLY A 48 15.16 -15.91 7.34
N LEU A 49 15.01 -17.23 7.40
CA LEU A 49 14.17 -17.99 6.49
C LEU A 49 12.69 -17.66 6.68
N CYS A 50 12.00 -17.39 5.59
CA CYS A 50 10.54 -17.38 5.58
C CYS A 50 10.06 -18.82 5.45
N ASN A 51 9.33 -19.32 6.46
CA ASN A 51 8.73 -20.65 6.42
C ASN A 51 7.39 -20.67 5.67
N GLU A 52 6.87 -19.51 5.25
CA GLU A 52 5.67 -19.42 4.41
C GLU A 52 6.03 -19.64 2.94
N GLU A 53 5.15 -20.31 2.19
CA GLU A 53 5.23 -20.41 0.72
C GLU A 53 4.95 -19.03 0.10
N LEU A 54 6.01 -18.23 -0.11
CA LEU A 54 5.89 -16.92 -0.74
C LEU A 54 5.87 -17.03 -2.26
N SER A 55 5.04 -16.22 -2.92
CA SER A 55 5.16 -16.07 -4.37
C SER A 55 6.44 -15.35 -4.74
N LYS A 56 6.94 -15.66 -5.94
CA LYS A 56 8.03 -14.93 -6.59
C LYS A 56 7.63 -13.52 -7.04
N ILE A 57 6.35 -13.14 -6.96
CA ILE A 57 5.83 -11.85 -7.41
C ILE A 57 5.14 -11.15 -6.25
N THR A 58 5.76 -10.08 -5.75
CA THR A 58 5.11 -9.13 -4.85
C THR A 58 4.27 -8.14 -5.65
N LEU A 59 3.04 -7.89 -5.20
CA LEU A 59 2.15 -6.89 -5.81
C LEU A 59 2.32 -5.51 -5.17
N LYS A 60 2.55 -5.46 -3.85
CA LYS A 60 2.80 -4.23 -3.10
C LYS A 60 3.53 -4.54 -1.79
N SER A 61 4.36 -3.63 -1.32
CA SER A 61 4.86 -3.63 0.05
C SER A 61 4.66 -2.26 0.71
N VAL A 62 4.45 -2.24 2.03
CA VAL A 62 4.38 -1.02 2.84
C VAL A 62 5.07 -1.22 4.18
N VAL A 63 5.55 -0.14 4.79
CA VAL A 63 6.13 -0.16 6.14
C VAL A 63 5.14 0.43 7.13
N MET A 64 4.83 -0.30 8.19
CA MET A 64 4.03 0.19 9.33
C MET A 64 4.61 -0.32 10.63
N ASN A 65 4.73 0.54 11.64
CA ASN A 65 5.26 0.18 12.97
C ASN A 65 6.59 -0.58 12.89
N LYS A 66 7.50 -0.14 12.00
CA LYS A 66 8.82 -0.75 11.74
C LYS A 66 8.78 -2.20 11.24
N LYS A 67 7.63 -2.68 10.78
CA LYS A 67 7.47 -3.97 10.10
C LYS A 67 7.17 -3.75 8.62
N ILE A 68 7.55 -4.71 7.79
CA ILE A 68 7.33 -4.67 6.34
C ILE A 68 6.16 -5.60 6.03
N TYR A 69 5.08 -5.02 5.53
CA TYR A 69 3.88 -5.74 5.10
C TYR A 69 3.97 -5.95 3.60
N ILE A 70 3.68 -7.16 3.15
CA ILE A 70 3.88 -7.63 1.78
C ILE A 70 2.58 -8.24 1.30
N MET A 71 2.10 -7.74 0.16
CA MET A 71 0.96 -8.29 -0.56
C MET A 71 1.45 -9.34 -1.54
N ASP A 72 1.21 -10.60 -1.18
CA ASP A 72 1.66 -11.77 -1.90
C ASP A 72 0.49 -12.56 -2.48
N ARG A 73 0.09 -12.26 -3.73
CA ARG A 73 -1.04 -12.89 -4.45
C ARG A 73 -2.34 -13.07 -3.63
N GLY A 74 -2.66 -12.09 -2.78
CA GLY A 74 -3.84 -12.13 -1.91
C GLY A 74 -3.57 -12.65 -0.51
N ASN A 75 -2.31 -12.88 -0.16
CA ASN A 75 -1.84 -13.17 1.19
C ASN A 75 -1.07 -11.99 1.77
N GLY A 76 -1.31 -11.72 3.04
CA GLY A 76 -0.76 -10.60 3.78
C GLY A 76 0.35 -11.13 4.64
N ILE A 77 1.59 -10.88 4.23
CA ILE A 77 2.77 -11.37 4.95
C ILE A 77 3.41 -10.19 5.65
N VAL A 78 3.74 -10.36 6.92
CA VAL A 78 4.40 -9.34 7.72
C VAL A 78 5.77 -9.86 8.13
N PHE A 79 6.79 -9.10 7.77
CA PHE A 79 8.16 -9.33 8.18
C PHE A 79 8.53 -8.34 9.28
N ASP A 80 9.00 -8.85 10.42
CA ASP A 80 9.58 -8.07 11.50
C ASP A 80 11.12 -8.15 11.41
N PRO A 81 11.79 -7.12 10.87
CA PRO A 81 13.24 -7.18 10.67
C PRO A 81 14.04 -7.20 11.98
N LYS A 82 13.47 -6.69 13.07
CA LYS A 82 14.13 -6.67 14.39
C LYS A 82 14.19 -8.06 14.99
N LYS A 83 13.14 -8.84 14.83
CA LYS A 83 13.05 -10.22 15.34
C LYS A 83 13.49 -11.26 14.30
N GLY A 84 13.53 -10.90 13.03
CA GLY A 84 13.78 -11.81 11.92
C GLY A 84 12.69 -12.85 11.74
N VAL A 85 11.44 -12.52 12.09
CA VAL A 85 10.29 -13.43 12.01
C VAL A 85 9.31 -12.98 10.93
N TRP A 86 8.63 -13.96 10.37
CA TRP A 86 7.58 -13.79 9.37
C TRP A 86 6.25 -14.25 9.99
N GLU A 87 5.18 -13.50 9.76
CA GLU A 87 3.83 -13.88 10.17
C GLU A 87 2.84 -13.63 9.03
N ARG A 88 1.88 -14.54 8.86
CA ARG A 88 0.74 -14.31 7.98
C ARG A 88 -0.37 -13.58 8.73
N ASP A 89 -0.91 -12.54 8.13
CA ASP A 89 -1.99 -11.72 8.65
C ASP A 89 -3.22 -11.82 7.75
N PHE A 90 -4.04 -12.85 8.00
CA PHE A 90 -5.26 -13.11 7.24
C PHE A 90 -6.31 -11.99 7.33
N LEU A 91 -6.22 -11.13 8.35
CA LEU A 91 -7.15 -10.00 8.51
C LEU A 91 -6.79 -8.85 7.57
N LEU A 92 -5.50 -8.70 7.23
CA LEU A 92 -5.01 -7.73 6.26
C LEU A 92 -5.58 -7.97 4.86
N ASP A 93 -5.70 -9.25 4.45
CA ASP A 93 -6.09 -9.67 3.10
C ASP A 93 -7.49 -9.24 2.67
N ARG A 94 -8.39 -9.04 3.64
CA ARG A 94 -9.79 -8.76 3.38
C ARG A 94 -10.01 -7.52 2.51
N ASP A 95 -9.28 -6.45 2.79
CA ASP A 95 -9.55 -5.12 2.23
C ASP A 95 -8.28 -4.42 1.68
N TRP A 96 -7.13 -5.09 1.69
CA TRP A 96 -5.90 -4.54 1.13
C TRP A 96 -5.89 -4.58 -0.40
N VAL A 97 -5.77 -3.41 -1.02
CA VAL A 97 -5.66 -3.25 -2.48
C VAL A 97 -4.36 -2.55 -2.89
N VAL A 98 -3.93 -2.74 -4.14
CA VAL A 98 -2.69 -2.13 -4.68
C VAL A 98 -2.71 -0.59 -4.57
N GLY A 99 -3.87 0.02 -4.79
CA GLY A 99 -4.11 1.46 -4.63
C GLY A 99 -4.25 1.89 -3.17
N SER A 100 -3.23 1.65 -2.36
CA SER A 100 -3.19 1.96 -0.93
C SER A 100 -1.96 2.76 -0.53
N CYS A 101 -2.04 3.44 0.61
CA CYS A 101 -0.92 4.21 1.19
C CYS A 101 -0.89 4.10 2.71
N VAL A 102 0.24 4.46 3.32
CA VAL A 102 0.40 4.50 4.78
C VAL A 102 0.44 5.94 5.27
N ILE A 103 -0.35 6.25 6.30
CA ILE A 103 -0.33 7.52 7.02
C ILE A 103 -0.36 7.19 8.51
N ASP A 104 0.59 7.74 9.27
CA ASP A 104 0.71 7.53 10.73
C ASP A 104 0.67 6.06 11.16
N ASN A 105 1.42 5.20 10.45
CA ASN A 105 1.47 3.74 10.63
C ASN A 105 0.13 3.00 10.46
N MET A 106 -0.85 3.62 9.81
CA MET A 106 -2.09 2.96 9.40
C MET A 106 -2.15 2.85 7.89
N LEU A 107 -2.71 1.75 7.39
CA LEU A 107 -2.84 1.48 5.96
C LEU A 107 -4.22 1.90 5.47
N TYR A 108 -4.27 2.84 4.54
CA TYR A 108 -5.49 3.33 3.92
C TYR A 108 -5.69 2.70 2.55
N THR A 109 -6.92 2.27 2.28
CA THR A 109 -7.33 1.66 1.02
C THR A 109 -8.59 2.32 0.48
N PHE A 110 -8.72 2.39 -0.84
CA PHE A 110 -9.94 2.83 -1.50
C PHE A 110 -10.47 1.67 -2.33
N GLY A 111 -11.62 1.13 -1.93
CA GLY A 111 -12.14 -0.12 -2.49
C GLY A 111 -13.65 -0.19 -2.48
N PHE A 112 -14.18 -1.02 -3.36
CA PHE A 112 -15.62 -1.25 -3.47
C PHE A 112 -16.16 -1.88 -2.20
N ASP A 113 -17.22 -1.32 -1.65
CA ASP A 113 -18.00 -1.94 -0.60
C ASP A 113 -19.24 -2.59 -1.22
N GLY A 114 -19.25 -3.93 -1.25
CA GLY A 114 -20.35 -4.71 -1.81
C GLY A 114 -21.67 -4.57 -1.06
N VAL A 115 -21.65 -4.17 0.23
CA VAL A 115 -22.87 -4.03 1.04
C VAL A 115 -23.63 -2.77 0.64
N LYS A 116 -22.96 -1.61 0.62
CA LYS A 116 -23.59 -0.35 0.20
C LYS A 116 -23.51 -0.09 -1.31
N ARG A 117 -22.81 -0.94 -2.07
CA ARG A 117 -22.55 -0.81 -3.51
C ARG A 117 -21.93 0.54 -3.89
N VAL A 118 -20.98 1.01 -3.08
CA VAL A 118 -20.24 2.26 -3.28
C VAL A 118 -18.77 2.06 -2.99
N TYR A 119 -17.90 2.89 -3.57
CA TYR A 119 -16.49 2.92 -3.19
C TYR A 119 -16.31 3.71 -1.90
N ARG A 120 -15.53 3.17 -0.96
CA ARG A 120 -15.27 3.80 0.33
C ARG A 120 -13.81 3.67 0.72
N VAL A 121 -13.34 4.63 1.52
CA VAL A 121 -12.02 4.57 2.14
C VAL A 121 -12.10 3.73 3.40
N ARG A 122 -11.19 2.75 3.52
CA ARG A 122 -10.98 1.96 4.72
C ARG A 122 -9.58 2.23 5.28
N VAL A 123 -9.42 1.96 6.57
CA VAL A 123 -8.16 2.08 7.29
C VAL A 123 -7.93 0.81 8.10
N TYR A 124 -6.73 0.25 8.00
CA TYR A 124 -6.26 -0.86 8.83
C TYR A 124 -5.36 -0.33 9.94
N ASP A 125 -5.71 -0.65 11.17
CA ASP A 125 -4.86 -0.42 12.33
C ASP A 125 -4.10 -1.71 12.66
N PRO A 126 -2.78 -1.79 12.38
CA PRO A 126 -1.99 -2.98 12.65
C PRO A 126 -1.78 -3.27 14.15
N SER A 127 -2.06 -2.32 15.05
CA SER A 127 -1.92 -2.53 16.50
C SER A 127 -3.03 -3.41 17.08
N VAL A 128 -4.25 -3.29 16.52
CA VAL A 128 -5.43 -4.06 16.92
C VAL A 128 -5.90 -5.03 15.83
N ARG A 129 -5.28 -5.01 14.65
CA ARG A 129 -5.58 -5.83 13.48
C ARG A 129 -7.02 -5.72 12.99
N VAL A 130 -7.52 -4.49 12.89
CA VAL A 130 -8.91 -4.21 12.51
C VAL A 130 -8.96 -3.26 11.31
N TRP A 131 -9.83 -3.58 10.35
CA TRP A 131 -10.29 -2.67 9.31
C TRP A 131 -11.50 -1.86 9.80
N SER A 132 -11.47 -0.55 9.56
CA SER A 132 -12.58 0.36 9.82
C SER A 132 -12.82 1.27 8.61
N PHE A 133 -14.00 1.87 8.52
CA PHE A 133 -14.29 2.88 7.50
C PHE A 133 -13.87 4.27 7.97
N VAL A 134 -13.29 5.06 7.07
CA VAL A 134 -13.10 6.50 7.30
C VAL A 134 -14.46 7.18 7.16
N LYS A 135 -14.88 7.92 8.19
CA LYS A 135 -16.17 8.62 8.25
C LYS A 135 -16.08 10.04 7.66
N GLY A 136 -17.21 10.63 7.27
CA GLY A 136 -17.29 12.05 6.84
C GLY A 136 -16.89 12.31 5.38
N ILE A 137 -16.65 11.25 4.60
CA ILE A 137 -16.32 11.29 3.17
C ILE A 137 -17.15 10.27 2.38
N GLU A 138 -18.39 10.00 2.84
CA GLU A 138 -19.30 9.04 2.21
C GLU A 138 -19.83 9.51 0.85
N ASP A 139 -19.77 10.81 0.58
CA ASP A 139 -20.28 11.45 -0.64
C ASP A 139 -19.27 11.49 -1.80
N ILE A 140 -18.23 10.63 -1.78
CA ILE A 140 -17.38 10.44 -2.96
C ILE A 140 -18.29 9.96 -4.11
N PRO A 141 -18.27 10.62 -5.29
CA PRO A 141 -19.23 10.33 -6.35
C PRO A 141 -19.33 8.84 -6.68
N LYS A 142 -20.54 8.35 -6.99
CA LYS A 142 -20.71 7.00 -7.50
C LYS A 142 -19.90 6.84 -8.79
N MET A 143 -19.00 5.88 -8.79
CA MET A 143 -18.06 5.65 -9.88
C MET A 143 -18.28 4.26 -10.45
N ASP A 144 -18.58 4.21 -11.75
CA ASP A 144 -18.64 2.97 -12.50
C ASP A 144 -17.22 2.63 -12.96
N GLY A 145 -16.54 1.78 -12.18
CA GLY A 145 -15.19 1.29 -12.51
C GLY A 145 -14.06 2.26 -12.11
N THR A 146 -13.23 1.82 -11.16
CA THR A 146 -12.06 2.57 -10.69
C THR A 146 -10.76 1.78 -10.87
N LEU A 147 -10.63 1.06 -11.99
CA LEU A 147 -9.47 0.21 -12.26
C LEU A 147 -8.20 1.05 -12.28
N GLY A 148 -7.19 0.63 -11.52
CA GLY A 148 -5.91 1.31 -11.51
C GLY A 148 -5.84 2.60 -10.67
N SER A 149 -6.84 2.91 -9.84
CA SER A 149 -6.75 4.04 -8.90
C SER A 149 -5.59 3.86 -7.90
N ARG A 150 -5.05 4.97 -7.38
CA ARG A 150 -3.94 5.00 -6.42
C ARG A 150 -4.22 5.95 -5.26
N MET A 151 -3.52 5.72 -4.15
CA MET A 151 -3.53 6.60 -2.99
C MET A 151 -2.12 6.99 -2.62
N ALA A 152 -1.96 8.19 -2.07
CA ALA A 152 -0.69 8.69 -1.56
C ALA A 152 -0.88 9.42 -0.23
N ASN A 153 0.20 9.49 0.54
CA ASN A 153 0.32 10.34 1.70
C ASN A 153 1.01 11.63 1.26
N HIS A 154 0.33 12.77 1.40
CA HIS A 154 0.91 14.09 1.13
C HIS A 154 0.83 14.95 2.38
N GLY A 155 1.95 15.06 3.10
CA GLY A 155 2.03 15.83 4.35
C GLY A 155 0.97 15.44 5.39
N GLY A 156 0.75 14.14 5.59
CA GLY A 156 -0.23 13.58 6.52
C GLY A 156 -1.68 13.62 6.02
N LYS A 157 -1.91 14.12 4.81
CA LYS A 157 -3.23 14.13 4.16
C LYS A 157 -3.33 12.98 3.19
N LEU A 158 -4.53 12.44 3.09
CA LEU A 158 -4.84 11.37 2.15
C LEU A 158 -5.12 11.98 0.78
N VAL A 159 -4.39 11.52 -0.23
CA VAL A 159 -4.66 11.84 -1.63
C VAL A 159 -5.15 10.59 -2.33
N ILE A 160 -6.27 10.70 -3.03
CA ILE A 160 -6.85 9.65 -3.85
C ILE A 160 -6.77 10.11 -5.31
N LEU A 161 -5.98 9.41 -6.11
CA LEU A 161 -5.95 9.55 -7.56
C LEU A 161 -6.86 8.48 -8.15
N LEU A 162 -8.02 8.92 -8.60
CA LEU A 162 -9.02 8.08 -9.21
C LEU A 162 -8.77 7.98 -10.69
N ASN A 163 -8.79 6.76 -11.19
CA ASN A 163 -8.75 6.46 -12.61
C ASN A 163 -10.12 5.92 -13.02
N LEU A 164 -10.87 6.76 -13.73
CA LEU A 164 -12.26 6.48 -14.12
C LEU A 164 -12.33 6.18 -15.61
N ASP A 165 -12.91 5.04 -15.96
CA ASP A 165 -13.27 4.74 -17.34
C ASP A 165 -14.58 5.44 -17.71
N LYS A 166 -14.56 6.15 -18.83
CA LYS A 166 -15.68 6.91 -19.40
C LYS A 166 -15.86 6.51 -20.85
N SER A 167 -16.33 5.28 -21.04
CA SER A 167 -16.64 4.70 -22.35
C SER A 167 -15.41 4.70 -23.28
N GLY A 168 -14.28 4.18 -22.79
CA GLY A 168 -13.02 4.11 -23.54
C GLY A 168 -12.07 5.29 -23.36
N ARG A 169 -12.53 6.38 -22.72
CA ARG A 169 -11.69 7.50 -22.28
C ARG A 169 -11.36 7.37 -20.79
N THR A 170 -10.22 7.88 -20.38
CA THR A 170 -9.84 7.91 -18.96
C THR A 170 -9.96 9.32 -18.40
N GLU A 171 -10.69 9.47 -17.29
CA GLU A 171 -10.66 10.69 -16.48
C GLU A 171 -9.87 10.44 -15.19
N LEU A 172 -8.86 11.26 -14.96
CA LEU A 172 -8.09 11.27 -13.72
C LEU A 172 -8.63 12.34 -12.79
N TRP A 173 -9.19 11.93 -11.67
CA TRP A 173 -9.62 12.82 -10.60
C TRP A 173 -8.63 12.75 -9.43
N CYS A 174 -8.40 13.89 -8.80
CA CYS A 174 -7.62 13.95 -7.57
C CYS A 174 -8.49 14.50 -6.44
N ILE A 175 -8.52 13.75 -5.35
CA ILE A 175 -9.25 14.11 -4.13
C ILE A 175 -8.24 14.19 -3.00
N LYS A 176 -8.17 15.36 -2.33
CA LYS A 176 -7.34 15.55 -1.15
C LYS A 176 -8.23 15.62 0.09
N VAL A 177 -7.93 14.78 1.07
CA VAL A 177 -8.71 14.60 2.29
C VAL A 177 -7.83 14.89 3.50
N ALA A 178 -8.27 15.81 4.36
CA ALA A 178 -7.70 15.95 5.69
C ALA A 178 -8.24 14.83 6.58
N LEU A 179 -7.37 14.23 7.38
CA LEU A 179 -7.73 13.17 8.33
C LEU A 179 -7.67 13.71 9.75
N GLU A 180 -8.58 13.25 10.60
CA GLU A 180 -8.60 13.55 12.03
C GLU A 180 -9.07 12.34 12.83
N ARG A 181 -8.57 12.19 14.06
CA ARG A 181 -9.05 11.19 15.01
C ARG A 181 -10.09 11.82 15.92
N ARG A 182 -11.24 11.16 16.09
CA ARG A 182 -12.33 11.63 16.96
C ARG A 182 -12.81 10.55 17.92
N GLY A 183 -13.31 10.98 19.08
CA GLY A 183 -13.90 10.11 20.09
C GLY A 183 -12.89 9.28 20.89
N GLN A 184 -13.37 8.62 21.94
CA GLN A 184 -12.54 7.83 22.85
C GLN A 184 -11.96 6.56 22.21
N GLN A 185 -12.62 6.03 21.18
CA GLN A 185 -12.17 4.86 20.42
C GLN A 185 -11.25 5.22 19.25
N GLY A 186 -10.94 6.51 19.05
CA GLY A 186 -9.99 6.96 18.03
C GLY A 186 -10.47 6.75 16.59
N GLU A 187 -11.77 6.93 16.33
CA GLU A 187 -12.36 6.80 15.00
C GLU A 187 -11.70 7.76 14.01
N ILE A 188 -11.43 7.28 12.79
CA ILE A 188 -10.85 8.12 11.73
C ILE A 188 -11.96 8.80 10.95
N TRP A 189 -11.89 10.13 10.93
CA TRP A 189 -12.75 10.98 10.12
C TRP A 189 -11.94 11.66 9.04
N GLY A 190 -12.59 11.91 7.90
CA GLY A 190 -12.06 12.64 6.77
C GLY A 190 -12.87 13.89 6.49
N LYS A 191 -12.21 14.91 5.94
CA LYS A 191 -12.83 16.08 5.32
C LYS A 191 -12.21 16.31 3.96
N ILE A 192 -13.01 16.28 2.90
CA ILE A 192 -12.56 16.62 1.55
C ILE A 192 -12.13 18.10 1.56
N LEU A 193 -10.86 18.34 1.25
CA LEU A 193 -10.31 19.69 1.10
C LEU A 193 -10.54 20.21 -0.32
N TRP A 194 -10.36 19.34 -1.31
CA TRP A 194 -10.70 19.61 -2.71
C TRP A 194 -10.84 18.31 -3.50
N SER A 195 -11.56 18.38 -4.61
CA SER A 195 -11.79 17.29 -5.55
C SER A 195 -11.95 17.86 -6.96
N ASN A 196 -11.03 17.56 -7.87
CA ASN A 196 -11.09 18.08 -9.25
C ASN A 196 -10.65 17.02 -10.27
N LEU A 197 -11.18 17.16 -11.50
CA LEU A 197 -10.62 16.53 -12.69
C LEU A 197 -9.25 17.14 -12.97
N VAL A 198 -8.22 16.30 -13.09
CA VAL A 198 -6.83 16.69 -13.33
C VAL A 198 -6.46 16.47 -14.80
N LEU A 199 -6.93 15.39 -15.40
CA LEU A 199 -6.58 15.01 -16.77
C LEU A 199 -7.67 14.18 -17.42
N THR A 200 -7.86 14.37 -18.72
CA THR A 200 -8.65 13.48 -19.58
C THR A 200 -7.74 12.90 -20.65
N LEU A 201 -7.81 11.58 -20.83
CA LEU A 201 -7.11 10.84 -21.87
C LEU A 201 -8.12 10.21 -22.81
N GLU A 202 -7.83 10.22 -24.11
CA GLU A 202 -8.72 9.66 -25.13
C GLU A 202 -8.78 8.13 -25.13
N ASN A 203 -7.81 7.48 -24.48
CA ASN A 203 -7.69 6.03 -24.41
C ASN A 203 -7.76 5.53 -22.96
N SER A 204 -8.09 4.25 -22.80
CA SER A 204 -7.99 3.55 -21.52
C SER A 204 -6.55 3.57 -21.02
N SER A 205 -6.36 3.89 -19.75
CA SER A 205 -5.05 4.02 -19.11
C SER A 205 -5.13 3.56 -17.66
N THR A 206 -4.00 3.22 -17.05
CA THR A 206 -3.91 2.83 -15.64
C THR A 206 -2.87 3.71 -14.94
N ILE A 207 -3.11 4.09 -13.69
CA ILE A 207 -2.05 4.73 -12.89
C ILE A 207 -1.17 3.59 -12.39
N VAL A 208 0.10 3.59 -12.79
CA VAL A 208 1.05 2.56 -12.36
C VAL A 208 1.51 2.86 -10.93
N GLU A 209 1.99 4.08 -10.69
CA GLU A 209 2.50 4.55 -9.40
C GLU A 209 2.04 5.97 -9.08
N CYS A 210 2.07 6.32 -7.79
CA CYS A 210 1.74 7.65 -7.28
C CYS A 210 2.71 7.96 -6.13
N PHE A 211 3.44 9.05 -6.28
CA PHE A 211 4.43 9.50 -5.30
C PHE A 211 4.13 10.91 -4.86
N ASP A 212 4.42 11.19 -3.59
CA ASP A 212 4.52 12.55 -3.09
C ASP A 212 5.94 13.08 -3.30
N ILE A 213 6.07 14.28 -3.85
CA ILE A 213 7.36 14.94 -4.08
C ILE A 213 7.28 16.28 -3.37
N THR A 214 8.18 16.50 -2.41
CA THR A 214 8.43 17.84 -1.87
C THR A 214 9.49 18.48 -2.77
N ILE A 215 9.13 19.58 -3.44
CA ILE A 215 10.03 20.38 -4.28
C ILE A 215 10.63 21.49 -3.44
#